data_AF-A0AAJ1IAE6-F1
#
_entry.id   AF-A0AAJ1IAE6-F1
#
_cell.length_a   1.000
_cell.length_b   1.000
_cell.length_c   1.000
_cell.angle_alpha   90.00
_cell.angle_beta   90.00
_cell.angle_gamma   90.00
#
_symmetry.space_group_name_H-M   'P 1'
#
loop_
_entity.id
_entity.type
_entity.pdbx_description
1 polymer ?
#
loop_
_entity_poly.entity_id
_entity_poly.type
_entity_poly.pdbx_seq_one_letter_code
_entity_poly.pdbx_strand_id
1 'polypeptide(L)'
;MEELLPESTGIIATHPMFGPDSGRNGVKGLPMVFHPVRDCEGSGKGCGDYWRSVFDEMGLVIHDMTPDEHDQEAAFTQGITHFVGRVLKELELKDSVIATLGYTKLQEIVEQTCNDPLQLFLDLQRYNPHTEEMRVRLQKALNDTMEMF
;
A
#
# COMPACT_ATOMS: atom_id res chain seq x y z
N MET A 1 -15.83 -10.15 -3.20
CA MET A 1 -15.91 -10.79 -4.54
C MET A 1 -16.50 -12.19 -4.44
N GLU A 2 -16.09 -12.99 -3.45
CA GLU A 2 -16.61 -14.35 -3.21
C GLU A 2 -18.14 -14.40 -3.14
N GLU A 3 -18.77 -13.44 -2.46
CA GLU A 3 -20.24 -13.34 -2.35
C GLU A 3 -20.95 -12.89 -3.63
N LEU A 4 -20.23 -12.23 -4.55
CA LEU A 4 -20.82 -11.57 -5.73
C LEU A 4 -20.61 -12.36 -7.02
N LEU A 5 -19.62 -13.25 -7.05
CA LEU A 5 -19.22 -13.99 -8.24
C LEU A 5 -19.61 -15.48 -8.13
N PRO A 6 -20.04 -16.13 -9.23
CA PRO A 6 -20.34 -17.56 -9.23
C PRO A 6 -19.20 -18.41 -8.67
N GLU A 7 -19.50 -19.55 -8.04
CA GLU A 7 -18.50 -20.46 -7.46
C GLU A 7 -17.48 -20.97 -8.49
N SER A 8 -17.87 -21.07 -9.76
CA SER A 8 -16.99 -21.47 -10.87
C SER A 8 -15.96 -20.42 -11.29
N THR A 9 -16.06 -19.19 -10.78
CA THR A 9 -15.14 -18.11 -11.15
C THR A 9 -13.92 -18.10 -10.24
N GLY A 10 -12.71 -18.31 -10.78
CA GLY A 10 -11.46 -18.14 -10.03
C GLY A 10 -11.27 -16.69 -9.53
N ILE A 11 -10.72 -16.52 -8.33
CA ILE A 11 -10.46 -15.23 -7.70
C ILE A 11 -9.02 -15.23 -7.19
N ILE A 12 -8.25 -14.22 -7.61
CA ILE A 12 -6.89 -13.98 -7.14
C ILE A 12 -6.85 -12.55 -6.64
N ALA A 13 -6.48 -12.36 -5.37
CA ALA A 13 -6.21 -11.05 -4.81
C ALA A 13 -4.75 -10.70 -5.05
N THR A 14 -4.49 -9.48 -5.50
CA THR A 14 -3.14 -9.00 -5.76
C THR A 14 -2.99 -7.55 -5.36
N HIS A 15 -1.82 -7.16 -4.90
CA HIS A 15 -1.46 -5.76 -4.74
C HIS A 15 -0.01 -5.53 -5.19
N PRO A 16 0.20 -4.95 -6.38
CA PRO A 16 1.50 -4.42 -6.77
C PRO A 16 1.86 -3.27 -5.82
N MET A 17 2.92 -3.41 -5.03
CA MET A 17 3.31 -2.42 -4.01
C MET A 17 4.11 -1.27 -4.64
N PHE A 18 3.71 -0.87 -5.85
CA PHE A 18 4.37 0.14 -6.67
C PHE A 18 3.36 0.81 -7.60
N GLY A 19 3.69 2.02 -8.04
CA GLY A 19 2.88 2.82 -8.94
C GLY A 19 3.66 3.30 -10.16
N PRO A 20 3.12 4.24 -10.94
CA PRO A 20 3.80 4.79 -12.12
C PRO A 20 5.19 5.35 -11.81
N ASP A 21 5.37 5.97 -10.63
CA ASP A 21 6.63 6.60 -10.25
C ASP A 21 7.73 5.58 -9.96
N SER A 22 7.43 4.54 -9.19
CA SER A 22 8.38 3.48 -8.82
C SER A 22 8.57 2.43 -9.92
N GLY A 23 7.55 2.19 -10.75
CA GLY A 23 7.59 1.26 -11.90
C GLY A 23 8.10 1.87 -13.21
N ARG A 24 8.43 3.17 -13.27
CA ARG A 24 8.74 3.89 -14.52
C ARG A 24 9.85 3.27 -15.38
N ASN A 25 10.81 2.59 -14.76
CA ASN A 25 11.97 1.99 -15.43
C ASN A 25 11.87 0.46 -15.55
N GLY A 26 10.67 -0.09 -15.39
CA GLY A 26 10.41 -1.52 -15.35
C GLY A 26 10.07 -2.00 -13.94
N VAL A 27 9.51 -3.21 -13.88
CA VAL A 27 8.94 -3.78 -12.64
C VAL A 27 9.83 -4.85 -11.99
N LYS A 28 10.97 -5.17 -12.61
CA LYS A 28 11.88 -6.19 -12.10
C LYS A 28 12.39 -5.82 -10.69
N GLY A 29 12.23 -6.74 -9.75
CA GLY A 29 12.60 -6.57 -8.35
C GLY A 29 11.58 -5.82 -7.50
N LEU A 30 10.46 -5.36 -8.08
CA LEU A 30 9.43 -4.67 -7.31
C LEU A 30 8.52 -5.67 -6.58
N PRO A 31 8.10 -5.34 -5.34
CA PRO A 31 7.26 -6.24 -4.54
C PRO A 31 5.82 -6.28 -5.02
N MET A 32 5.22 -7.46 -4.94
CA MET A 32 3.81 -7.70 -5.24
C MET A 32 3.23 -8.68 -4.22
N VAL A 33 2.11 -8.33 -3.60
CA VAL A 33 1.34 -9.26 -2.78
C VAL A 33 0.44 -10.11 -3.66
N PHE A 34 0.34 -11.39 -3.36
CA PHE A 34 -0.43 -12.37 -4.11
C PHE A 34 -1.16 -13.34 -3.19
N HIS A 35 -2.44 -13.60 -3.46
CA HIS A 35 -3.23 -14.59 -2.75
C HIS A 35 -4.28 -15.26 -3.66
N PRO A 36 -4.20 -16.58 -3.87
CA PRO A 36 -5.25 -17.31 -4.56
C PRO A 36 -6.45 -17.51 -3.62
N VAL A 37 -7.45 -16.64 -3.72
CA VAL A 37 -8.68 -16.69 -2.89
C VAL A 37 -9.54 -17.90 -3.27
N ARG A 38 -9.73 -18.14 -4.57
CA ARG A 38 -10.48 -19.28 -5.10
C ARG A 38 -9.84 -19.73 -6.40
N ASP A 39 -9.38 -20.98 -6.44
CA ASP A 39 -8.80 -21.54 -7.66
C ASP A 39 -9.89 -21.88 -8.69
N CYS A 40 -9.54 -21.88 -9.97
CA CYS A 40 -10.47 -22.22 -11.04
C CYS A 40 -10.52 -23.74 -11.24
N GLU A 41 -11.71 -24.32 -11.26
CA GLU A 41 -11.87 -25.74 -11.54
C GLU A 41 -11.58 -26.05 -13.03
N GLY A 42 -10.89 -27.18 -13.29
CA GLY A 42 -10.81 -27.79 -14.62
C GLY A 42 -9.59 -27.51 -15.49
N SER A 43 -8.61 -26.72 -15.02
CA SER A 43 -7.32 -26.56 -15.70
C SER A 43 -6.22 -27.30 -14.95
N GLY A 44 -5.47 -28.18 -15.63
CA GLY A 44 -4.49 -29.09 -14.99
C GLY A 44 -3.33 -28.40 -14.24
N LYS A 45 -3.24 -27.07 -14.31
CA LYS A 45 -2.53 -26.17 -13.38
C LYS A 45 -3.54 -25.12 -12.94
N GLY A 46 -3.70 -24.90 -11.64
CA GLY A 46 -4.64 -23.90 -11.11
C GLY A 46 -4.40 -22.50 -11.71
N CYS A 47 -5.45 -21.69 -11.83
CA CYS A 47 -5.34 -20.30 -12.31
C CYS A 47 -4.35 -19.50 -11.47
N GLY A 48 -4.26 -19.79 -10.17
CA GLY A 48 -3.29 -19.18 -9.26
C GLY A 48 -1.84 -19.43 -9.71
N ASP A 49 -1.48 -20.68 -9.97
CA ASP A 49 -0.13 -21.06 -10.38
C ASP A 49 0.28 -20.44 -11.72
N TYR A 50 -0.65 -20.38 -12.68
CA TYR A 50 -0.42 -19.73 -13.97
C TYR A 50 -0.10 -18.24 -13.81
N TRP A 51 -0.94 -17.50 -13.08
CA TRP A 51 -0.69 -16.07 -12.88
C TRP A 51 0.55 -15.81 -12.04
N ARG A 52 0.81 -16.66 -11.05
CA ARG A 52 2.05 -16.61 -10.28
C ARG A 52 3.28 -16.74 -11.18
N SER A 53 3.30 -17.71 -12.10
CA SER A 53 4.45 -17.87 -13.01
C SER A 53 4.60 -16.67 -13.94
N VAL A 54 3.49 -16.07 -14.41
CA VAL A 54 3.54 -14.85 -15.23
C VAL A 54 4.20 -13.70 -14.46
N PHE A 55 3.80 -13.47 -13.21
CA PHE A 55 4.40 -12.40 -12.40
C PHE A 55 5.87 -12.65 -12.05
N ASP A 56 6.25 -13.92 -11.82
CA ASP A 56 7.63 -14.31 -11.57
C ASP A 56 8.51 -14.13 -12.81
N GLU A 57 8.00 -14.47 -14.00
CA GLU A 57 8.68 -14.23 -15.29
C GLU A 57 8.86 -12.73 -15.59
N MET A 58 7.96 -11.87 -15.11
CA MET A 58 8.13 -10.41 -15.14
C MET A 58 9.25 -9.92 -14.20
N GLY A 59 9.77 -10.80 -13.35
CA GLY A 59 10.81 -10.51 -12.37
C GLY A 59 10.31 -9.80 -11.13
N LEU A 60 9.01 -9.86 -10.84
CA LEU A 60 8.43 -9.31 -9.61
C LEU A 60 8.84 -10.15 -8.40
N VAL A 61 8.95 -9.52 -7.23
CA VAL A 61 9.14 -10.23 -5.97
C VAL A 61 7.77 -10.53 -5.37
N ILE A 62 7.33 -11.78 -5.50
CA ILE A 62 6.00 -12.20 -5.07
C ILE A 62 6.01 -12.54 -3.57
N HIS A 63 5.11 -11.93 -2.82
CA HIS A 63 4.86 -12.18 -1.40
C HIS A 63 3.48 -12.80 -1.21
N ASP A 64 3.45 -14.03 -0.68
CA ASP A 64 2.21 -14.70 -0.33
C ASP A 64 1.70 -14.21 1.03
N MET A 65 0.57 -13.53 1.03
CA MET A 65 -0.11 -13.03 2.23
C MET A 65 -1.61 -13.11 2.02
N THR A 66 -2.36 -13.51 3.04
CA THR A 66 -3.83 -13.39 3.00
C THR A 66 -4.25 -11.91 2.90
N PRO A 67 -5.47 -11.61 2.42
CA PRO A 67 -5.96 -10.23 2.37
C PRO A 67 -5.94 -9.51 3.73
N ASP A 68 -6.21 -10.23 4.83
CA ASP A 68 -6.18 -9.64 6.17
C ASP A 68 -4.74 -9.37 6.64
N GLU A 69 -3.80 -10.31 6.44
CA GLU A 69 -2.38 -10.08 6.74
C GLU A 69 -1.82 -8.90 5.94
N HIS A 70 -2.19 -8.81 4.66
CA HIS A 70 -1.87 -7.66 3.82
C HIS A 70 -2.42 -6.37 4.42
N ASP A 71 -3.69 -6.32 4.80
CA ASP A 71 -4.32 -5.10 5.29
C ASP A 71 -3.72 -4.66 6.65
N GLN A 72 -3.35 -5.60 7.52
CA GLN A 72 -2.63 -5.32 8.76
C GLN A 72 -1.28 -4.63 8.49
N GLU A 73 -0.46 -5.21 7.62
CA GLU A 73 0.84 -4.65 7.24
C GLU A 73 0.69 -3.31 6.50
N ALA A 74 -0.27 -3.23 5.56
CA ALA A 74 -0.53 -2.04 4.76
C ALA A 74 -0.99 -0.86 5.62
N ALA A 75 -1.75 -1.10 6.69
CA ALA A 75 -2.19 -0.04 7.60
C ALA A 75 -0.99 0.69 8.23
N PHE A 76 0.00 -0.05 8.74
CA PHE A 76 1.18 0.50 9.43
C PHE A 76 2.36 0.83 8.52
N THR A 77 2.26 0.53 7.23
CA THR A 77 3.24 0.94 6.21
C THR A 77 2.63 2.03 5.31
N GLN A 78 1.95 1.65 4.23
CA GLN A 78 1.33 2.57 3.27
C GLN A 78 0.34 3.52 3.95
N GLY A 79 -0.52 3.00 4.83
CA GLY A 79 -1.52 3.78 5.55
C GLY A 79 -0.92 4.92 6.37
N ILE A 80 0.11 4.64 7.17
CA ILE A 80 0.87 5.66 7.92
C ILE A 80 1.55 6.64 6.96
N THR A 81 2.25 6.15 5.93
CA THR A 81 2.99 7.02 4.99
C THR A 81 2.06 8.03 4.33
N HIS A 82 0.91 7.60 3.81
CA HIS A 82 -0.07 8.50 3.21
C HIS A 82 -0.68 9.46 4.24
N PHE A 83 -0.99 9.00 5.46
CA PHE A 83 -1.57 9.86 6.48
C PHE A 83 -0.59 10.96 6.91
N VAL A 84 0.65 10.60 7.22
CA VAL A 84 1.70 11.56 7.61
C VAL A 84 2.02 12.50 6.46
N GLY A 85 2.13 12.00 5.22
CA GLY A 85 2.34 12.86 4.04
C GLY A 85 1.25 13.93 3.89
N ARG A 86 -0.02 13.59 4.18
CA ARG A 86 -1.12 14.56 4.17
C ARG A 86 -1.03 15.56 5.32
N VAL A 87 -0.70 15.12 6.54
CA VAL A 87 -0.45 16.05 7.67
C VAL A 87 0.67 17.04 7.34
N LEU A 88 1.78 16.55 6.78
CA LEU A 88 2.90 17.39 6.37
C LEU A 88 2.51 18.37 5.26
N LYS A 89 1.62 17.98 4.34
CA LYS A 89 1.06 18.90 3.34
C LYS A 89 0.28 20.05 3.97
N GLU A 90 -0.54 19.77 4.98
CA GLU A 90 -1.32 20.80 5.71
C GLU A 90 -0.41 21.80 6.46
N LEU A 91 0.83 21.42 6.80
CA LEU A 91 1.82 22.34 7.36
C LEU A 91 2.41 23.32 6.33
N GLU A 92 2.09 23.17 5.04
CA GLU A 92 2.59 24.00 3.95
C GLU A 92 4.13 24.18 3.97
N LEU A 93 4.86 23.06 4.10
CA LEU A 93 6.31 23.04 4.16
C LEU A 93 6.93 23.81 2.97
N LYS A 94 7.89 24.70 3.26
CA LYS A 94 8.54 25.57 2.27
C LYS A 94 10.02 25.24 2.13
N ASP A 95 10.53 25.41 0.92
CA ASP A 95 11.96 25.30 0.67
C ASP A 95 12.76 26.25 1.54
N SER A 96 13.95 25.79 1.94
CA SER A 96 14.82 26.52 2.83
C SER A 96 16.28 26.31 2.47
N VAL A 97 17.07 27.39 2.52
CA VAL A 97 18.53 27.33 2.29
C VAL A 97 19.27 26.56 3.39
N ILE A 98 18.63 26.36 4.55
CA ILE A 98 19.15 25.55 5.65
C ILE A 98 18.44 24.19 5.76
N ALA A 99 17.72 23.76 4.71
CA ALA A 99 17.07 22.46 4.68
C ALA A 99 18.10 21.35 4.93
N THR A 100 17.83 20.54 5.96
CA THR A 100 18.63 19.35 6.23
C THR A 100 18.20 18.22 5.28
N LEU A 101 19.06 17.21 5.14
CA LEU A 101 18.70 16.01 4.35
C LEU A 101 17.39 15.38 4.80
N GLY A 102 17.14 15.32 6.12
CA GLY A 102 15.90 14.79 6.67
C GLY A 102 14.68 15.64 6.28
N TYR A 103 14.82 16.97 6.26
CA TYR A 103 13.75 17.85 5.82
C TYR A 103 13.38 17.61 4.35
N THR A 104 14.38 17.48 3.47
CA THR A 104 14.16 17.16 2.07
C THR A 104 13.43 15.82 1.90
N LYS A 105 13.73 14.81 2.73
CA LYS A 105 12.98 13.54 2.72
C LYS A 105 11.52 13.68 3.14
N LEU A 106 11.19 14.57 4.07
CA LEU A 106 9.79 14.87 4.41
C LEU A 106 9.04 15.51 3.23
N GLN A 107 9.71 16.41 2.50
CA GLN A 107 9.13 17.02 1.29
C GLN A 107 8.90 15.96 0.19
N GLU A 108 9.86 15.05 -0.03
CA GLU A 108 9.70 13.93 -0.97
C GLU A 108 8.49 13.04 -0.62
N ILE A 109 8.25 12.77 0.68
CA ILE A 109 7.06 12.02 1.13
C ILE A 109 5.76 12.76 0.79
N VAL A 110 5.72 14.09 0.98
CA VAL A 110 4.57 14.91 0.60
C VAL A 110 4.32 14.79 -0.90
N GLU A 111 5.35 14.96 -1.73
CA GLU A 111 5.22 14.85 -3.19
C GLU A 111 4.68 13.48 -3.61
N GLN A 112 5.28 12.40 -3.12
CA GLN A 112 4.87 11.03 -3.46
C GLN A 112 3.41 10.75 -3.07
N THR A 113 3.03 11.08 -1.84
CA THR A 113 1.68 10.76 -1.32
C THR A 113 0.59 11.69 -1.84
N CYS A 114 0.95 12.86 -2.36
CA CYS A 114 0.03 13.88 -2.84
C CYS A 114 -0.12 13.92 -4.36
N ASN A 115 0.75 13.24 -5.11
CA ASN A 115 0.51 12.92 -6.52
C ASN A 115 -0.70 12.00 -6.70
N ASP A 116 -1.03 11.19 -5.68
CA ASP A 116 -2.20 10.34 -5.71
C ASP A 116 -3.51 11.12 -5.49
N PRO A 117 -4.61 10.70 -6.16
CA PRO A 117 -5.93 11.29 -5.95
C PRO A 117 -6.34 11.25 -4.48
N LEU A 118 -7.03 12.29 -4.01
CA LEU A 118 -7.57 12.32 -2.64
C LEU A 118 -8.47 11.11 -2.36
N GLN A 119 -9.20 10.64 -3.37
CA GLN A 119 -10.06 9.46 -3.22
C GLN A 119 -9.28 8.21 -2.82
N LEU A 120 -8.07 7.99 -3.36
CA LEU A 120 -7.23 6.86 -2.96
C LEU A 120 -6.91 6.91 -1.48
N PHE A 121 -6.50 8.09 -0.97
CA PHE A 121 -6.25 8.28 0.45
C PHE A 121 -7.49 7.96 1.30
N LEU A 122 -8.66 8.49 0.91
CA LEU A 122 -9.91 8.23 1.63
C LEU A 122 -10.26 6.75 1.64
N ASP A 123 -10.07 6.05 0.53
CA ASP A 123 -10.38 4.63 0.40
C ASP A 123 -9.43 3.77 1.24
N LEU A 124 -8.13 4.06 1.21
CA LEU A 124 -7.14 3.40 2.08
C LEU A 124 -7.54 3.53 3.55
N GLN A 125 -7.97 4.71 3.99
CA GLN A 125 -8.34 4.98 5.39
C GLN A 125 -9.72 4.45 5.79
N ARG A 126 -10.61 4.21 4.83
CA ARG A 126 -12.00 3.83 5.08
C ARG A 126 -12.22 2.32 4.97
N TYR A 127 -11.60 1.68 3.99
CA TYR A 127 -11.90 0.29 3.65
C TYR A 127 -10.93 -0.72 4.26
N ASN A 128 -9.72 -0.31 4.63
CA ASN A 128 -8.83 -1.17 5.40
C ASN A 128 -9.23 -1.14 6.90
N PRO A 129 -9.66 -2.28 7.47
CA PRO A 129 -10.20 -2.35 8.83
C PRO A 129 -9.16 -2.03 9.92
N HIS A 130 -7.86 -2.17 9.62
CA HIS A 130 -6.77 -1.95 10.56
C HIS A 130 -6.30 -0.49 10.63
N THR A 131 -6.79 0.37 9.73
CA THR A 131 -6.37 1.79 9.71
C THR A 131 -6.94 2.61 10.86
N GLU A 132 -8.04 2.20 11.49
CA GLU A 132 -8.53 2.87 12.68
C GLU A 132 -7.55 2.73 13.85
N GLU A 133 -7.07 1.52 14.13
CA GLU A 133 -6.06 1.28 15.17
C GLU A 133 -4.80 2.09 14.88
N MET A 134 -4.34 2.07 13.62
CA MET A 134 -3.21 2.86 13.18
C MET A 134 -3.37 4.35 13.49
N ARG A 135 -4.52 4.95 13.15
CA ARG A 135 -4.78 6.38 13.39
C ARG A 135 -4.80 6.71 14.89
N VAL A 136 -5.42 5.85 15.71
CA VAL A 136 -5.46 6.03 17.17
C VAL A 136 -4.04 6.00 17.75
N ARG A 137 -3.21 5.06 17.30
CA ARG A 137 -1.81 4.95 17.74
C ARG A 137 -0.96 6.13 17.28
N LEU A 138 -1.14 6.58 16.04
CA LEU A 138 -0.46 7.76 15.51
C LEU A 138 -0.84 9.03 16.28
N GLN A 139 -2.14 9.24 16.53
CA GLN A 139 -2.63 10.37 17.31
C GLN A 139 -2.07 10.36 18.73
N LYS A 140 -2.07 9.19 19.40
CA LYS A 140 -1.49 9.06 20.73
C LYS A 140 0.00 9.42 20.72
N ALA A 141 0.78 8.88 19.79
CA ALA A 141 2.20 9.16 19.69
C ALA A 141 2.49 10.66 19.46
N LEU A 142 1.67 11.32 18.63
CA LEU A 142 1.77 12.76 18.40
C LEU A 142 1.48 13.55 19.68
N ASN A 143 0.37 13.24 20.37
CA ASN A 143 0.00 13.93 21.61
C ASN A 143 1.05 13.73 22.71
N ASP A 144 1.48 12.48 22.94
CA ASP A 144 2.50 12.15 23.93
C ASP A 144 3.79 12.96 23.67
N THR A 145 4.18 13.13 22.40
CA THR A 145 5.37 13.90 22.01
C THR A 145 5.17 15.40 22.22
N MET A 146 3.97 15.92 21.95
CA MET A 146 3.65 17.33 22.17
C MET A 146 3.60 17.70 23.65
N GLU A 147 3.16 16.78 24.51
CA GLU A 147 3.13 16.98 25.98
C GLU A 147 4.51 16.97 26.65
N MET A 148 5.58 16.63 25.90
CA MET A 148 6.96 16.71 26.41
C MET A 148 7.48 18.15 26.57
N PHE A 149 6.75 19.15 26.05
CA PHE A 149 7.12 20.57 26.02
C PHE A 149 5.96 21.45 26.48
#